data_AF-A0A950N1B8-F1
#
_entry.id   AF-A0A950N1B8-F1
#
_cell.length_a   1.000
_cell.length_b   1.000
_cell.length_c   1.000
_cell.angle_alpha   90.00
_cell.angle_beta   90.00
_cell.angle_gamma   90.00
#
_symmetry.space_group_name_H-M   'P 1'
#
loop_
_entity.id
_entity.type
_entity.pdbx_description
1 polymer ?
#
loop_
_entity_poly.entity_id
_entity_poly.type
_entity_poly.pdbx_seq_one_letter_code
_entity_poly.pdbx_strand_id
1 'polypeptide(L)'
;MNAALLIALLQVVVSGDATIRAQAGKSELVIKTTSRLAGAIDSLRWDGKEFIDSVDHGRQLQSASNLDAGSPISDETFNPTEAGSRSDHTGPTSSSLLLALKADGGVLETRSKMAFWLKPGERSGRNLAKNTTVLSEHVLAKRVMIGFRDLPQVLDYSVTFTLPAGEKHTAATFEALTGYMPGDFSRFLVYDPASKTARPIGAGPGEQPLALIFSTESGSHAMGIYSPEPKAGYGRFRFGPERVVKWNCVFRVADPEGIPPGDFSYRMFVPVGTLDDVVAALARLRELPLNGK
;
A
#
# COMPACT_ATOMS: atom_id res chain seq x y z
N MET A 1 47.63 -26.87 17.14
CA MET A 1 46.29 -26.52 17.63
C MET A 1 45.81 -25.34 16.80
N ASN A 2 44.87 -25.57 15.87
CA ASN A 2 44.39 -24.53 14.96
C ASN A 2 43.34 -23.66 15.64
N ALA A 3 43.58 -22.35 15.62
CA ALA A 3 42.61 -21.33 16.01
C ALA A 3 41.50 -21.26 14.94
N ALA A 4 40.27 -21.58 15.33
CA ALA A 4 39.10 -21.39 14.50
C ALA A 4 38.72 -19.90 14.52
N LEU A 5 38.79 -19.27 13.36
CA LEU A 5 38.34 -17.90 13.13
C LEU A 5 36.80 -17.91 13.02
N LEU A 6 36.11 -17.41 14.04
CA LEU A 6 34.66 -17.17 14.00
C LEU A 6 34.42 -15.86 13.25
N ILE A 7 34.04 -15.91 11.98
CA ILE A 7 33.59 -14.73 11.25
C ILE A 7 32.13 -14.47 11.65
N ALA A 8 31.91 -13.46 12.48
CA ALA A 8 30.57 -12.91 12.70
C ALA A 8 30.14 -12.18 11.42
N LEU A 9 29.13 -12.70 10.72
CA LEU A 9 28.45 -11.98 9.64
C LEU A 9 27.68 -10.82 10.27
N LEU A 10 28.26 -9.62 10.22
CA LEU A 10 27.53 -8.38 10.47
C LEU A 10 26.45 -8.25 9.39
N GLN A 11 25.19 -8.52 9.75
CA GLN A 11 24.07 -8.13 8.90
C GLN A 11 24.03 -6.60 8.88
N VAL A 12 24.29 -6.01 7.71
CA VAL A 12 24.13 -4.57 7.49
C VAL A 12 22.64 -4.26 7.63
N VAL A 13 22.29 -3.53 8.69
CA VAL A 13 20.93 -3.03 8.88
C VAL A 13 20.68 -1.95 7.83
N VAL A 14 19.70 -2.17 6.95
CA VAL A 14 19.28 -1.17 5.97
C VAL A 14 18.48 -0.09 6.70
N SER A 15 18.93 1.16 6.61
CA SER A 15 18.14 2.29 7.10
C SER A 15 16.86 2.42 6.28
N GLY A 16 15.72 2.57 6.95
CA GLY A 16 14.44 2.85 6.30
C GLY A 16 14.17 4.33 6.11
N ASP A 17 15.04 5.21 6.62
CA ASP A 17 14.86 6.66 6.54
C ASP A 17 15.23 7.17 5.15
N ALA A 18 14.23 7.67 4.42
CA ALA A 18 14.44 8.27 3.11
C ALA A 18 13.42 9.39 2.84
N THR A 19 13.76 10.25 1.88
CA THR A 19 12.85 11.28 1.38
C THR A 19 13.04 11.43 -0.11
N ILE A 20 11.95 11.40 -0.86
CA ILE A 20 11.92 11.75 -2.28
C ILE A 20 10.97 12.94 -2.47
N ARG A 21 11.23 13.76 -3.48
CA ARG A 21 10.38 14.91 -3.79
C ARG A 21 10.44 15.28 -5.26
N ALA A 22 9.37 15.87 -5.78
CA ALA A 22 9.35 16.53 -7.08
C ALA A 22 8.26 17.60 -7.13
N GLN A 23 8.40 18.54 -8.08
CA GLN A 23 7.39 19.55 -8.33
C GLN A 23 6.09 18.90 -8.84
N ALA A 24 4.95 19.34 -8.30
CA ALA A 24 3.61 18.85 -8.62
C ALA A 24 2.61 20.01 -8.64
N GLY A 25 2.41 20.61 -9.81
CA GLY A 25 1.58 21.81 -9.94
C GLY A 25 2.19 22.99 -9.16
N LYS A 26 1.42 23.56 -8.23
CA LYS A 26 1.81 24.75 -7.45
C LYS A 26 2.74 24.47 -6.25
N SER A 27 2.96 23.20 -5.88
CA SER A 27 3.75 22.80 -4.72
C SER A 27 4.64 21.60 -5.05
N GLU A 28 5.55 21.25 -4.15
CA GLU A 28 6.23 19.95 -4.19
C GLU A 28 5.33 18.86 -3.60
N LEU A 29 5.40 17.65 -4.19
CA LEU A 29 5.04 16.40 -3.55
C LEU A 29 6.27 15.86 -2.80
N VAL A 30 6.10 15.51 -1.53
CA VAL A 30 7.18 14.98 -0.69
C VAL A 30 6.73 13.66 -0.08
N ILE A 31 7.48 12.59 -0.31
CA ILE A 31 7.26 11.26 0.28
C ILE A 31 8.40 10.97 1.25
N LYS A 32 8.05 10.39 2.40
CA LYS A 32 9.03 9.91 3.38
C LYS A 32 8.76 8.46 3.77
N THR A 33 9.84 7.73 4.00
CA THR A 33 9.86 6.45 4.70
C THR A 33 10.69 6.61 5.97
N THR A 34 10.46 5.74 6.94
CA THR A 34 11.26 5.72 8.18
C THR A 34 11.73 4.32 8.50
N SER A 35 12.83 4.23 9.27
CA SER A 35 13.35 2.96 9.81
C SER A 35 12.34 2.20 10.67
N ARG A 36 11.30 2.89 11.15
CA ARG A 36 10.21 2.30 11.92
C ARG A 36 9.34 1.35 11.08
N LEU A 37 9.17 1.58 9.78
CA LEU A 37 8.06 1.00 9.00
C LEU A 37 8.51 0.11 7.83
N ALA A 38 9.72 -0.46 7.90
CA ALA A 38 10.24 -1.45 6.95
C ALA A 38 10.08 -1.09 5.46
N GLY A 39 10.15 0.19 5.12
CA GLY A 39 10.02 0.71 3.75
C GLY A 39 8.61 1.14 3.33
N ALA A 40 7.56 0.94 4.16
CA ALA A 40 6.25 1.54 3.95
C ALA A 40 6.33 3.07 3.99
N ILE A 41 5.44 3.74 3.25
CA ILE A 41 5.44 5.22 3.18
C ILE A 41 4.76 5.77 4.43
N ASP A 42 5.54 6.52 5.20
CA ASP A 42 5.16 7.13 6.48
C ASP A 42 4.46 8.49 6.28
N SER A 43 4.79 9.21 5.21
CA SER A 43 4.28 10.55 4.96
C SER A 43 4.20 10.84 3.47
N LEU A 44 3.11 11.50 3.07
CA LEU A 44 2.90 12.05 1.74
C LEU A 44 2.35 13.47 1.91
N ARG A 45 3.14 14.47 1.51
CA ARG A 45 2.78 15.88 1.67
C ARG A 45 2.70 16.61 0.35
N TRP A 46 1.73 17.51 0.27
CA TRP A 46 1.58 18.47 -0.84
C TRP A 46 0.86 19.72 -0.33
N ASP A 47 1.28 20.90 -0.77
CA ASP A 47 0.70 22.21 -0.40
C ASP A 47 0.57 22.39 1.13
N GLY A 48 1.58 21.90 1.86
CA GLY A 48 1.65 21.96 3.33
C GLY A 48 0.81 20.90 4.06
N LYS A 49 -0.13 20.23 3.39
CA LYS A 49 -1.02 19.20 3.97
C LYS A 49 -0.36 17.83 4.03
N GLU A 50 -0.58 17.11 5.13
CA GLU A 50 -0.28 15.67 5.26
C GLU A 50 -1.48 14.84 4.81
N PHE A 51 -1.21 13.82 4.00
CA PHE A 51 -2.21 12.92 3.44
C PHE A 51 -2.23 11.56 4.15
N ILE A 52 -1.19 11.18 4.88
CA ILE A 52 -1.13 9.87 5.54
C ILE A 52 -1.24 10.01 7.07
N ASP A 53 -2.14 9.26 7.68
CA ASP A 53 -2.29 9.14 9.13
C ASP A 53 -1.39 8.01 9.67
N SER A 54 -0.08 8.21 9.71
CA SER A 54 0.89 7.14 10.01
C SER A 54 1.14 6.90 11.52
N VAL A 55 0.09 6.89 12.34
CA VAL A 55 0.24 6.84 13.81
C VAL A 55 0.69 5.45 14.32
N ASP A 56 0.25 4.36 13.70
CA ASP A 56 0.62 2.97 14.02
C ASP A 56 0.96 2.16 12.76
N HIS A 57 1.47 0.92 12.90
CA HIS A 57 1.90 0.05 11.79
C HIS A 57 0.77 -0.47 10.89
N GLY A 58 -0.48 0.00 11.07
CA GLY A 58 -1.61 -0.35 10.22
C GLY A 58 -2.03 0.76 9.25
N ARG A 59 -1.49 1.98 9.36
CA ARG A 59 -2.06 3.18 8.74
C ARG A 59 -1.15 3.94 7.77
N GLN A 60 -0.17 3.26 7.20
CA GLN A 60 0.73 3.81 6.18
C GLN A 60 0.07 3.85 4.79
N LEU A 61 0.75 4.49 3.84
CA LEU A 61 0.59 4.17 2.42
C LEU A 61 1.41 2.91 2.12
N GLN A 62 0.74 1.76 2.13
CA GLN A 62 1.41 0.45 2.19
C GLN A 62 0.64 -0.65 1.44
N SER A 63 1.26 -1.83 1.37
CA SER A 63 0.69 -3.02 0.75
C SER A 63 0.52 -4.17 1.75
N ALA A 64 -0.43 -5.07 1.47
CA ALA A 64 -0.64 -6.29 2.23
C ALA A 64 -1.21 -7.40 1.34
N SER A 65 -1.13 -8.65 1.78
CA SER A 65 -1.82 -9.79 1.15
C SER A 65 -2.60 -10.57 2.19
N ASN A 66 -3.65 -11.28 1.79
CA ASN A 66 -4.41 -12.18 2.66
C ASN A 66 -4.72 -13.46 1.91
N LEU A 67 -4.36 -14.61 2.48
CA LEU A 67 -4.42 -15.89 1.79
C LEU A 67 -5.19 -16.93 2.62
N ASP A 68 -5.67 -17.96 1.95
CA ASP A 68 -6.46 -19.02 2.56
C ASP A 68 -5.63 -19.89 3.53
N ALA A 69 -4.38 -20.18 3.19
CA ALA A 69 -3.48 -21.09 3.91
C ALA A 69 -4.19 -22.43 4.25
N GLY A 70 -4.82 -23.05 3.25
CA GLY A 70 -5.50 -24.35 3.38
C GLY A 70 -6.91 -24.31 3.97
N SER A 71 -7.46 -23.13 4.25
CA SER A 71 -8.86 -22.95 4.67
C SER A 71 -9.41 -21.62 4.16
N PRO A 72 -10.72 -21.43 3.93
CA PRO A 72 -11.24 -20.19 3.35
C PRO A 72 -10.68 -18.91 4.01
N ILE A 73 -10.42 -17.88 3.21
CA ILE A 73 -9.98 -16.57 3.73
C ILE A 73 -11.04 -16.07 4.71
N SER A 74 -10.61 -15.76 5.94
CA SER A 74 -11.46 -15.24 7.01
C SER A 74 -10.69 -14.19 7.79
N ASP A 75 -11.20 -12.95 7.83
CA ASP A 75 -10.55 -11.79 8.45
C ASP A 75 -9.05 -11.67 8.08
N GLU A 76 -8.23 -11.00 8.88
CA GLU A 76 -6.78 -10.90 8.66
C GLU A 76 -5.99 -12.08 9.28
N THR A 77 -6.38 -13.32 8.99
CA THR A 77 -5.82 -14.51 9.68
C THR A 77 -4.55 -15.09 9.07
N PHE A 78 -4.28 -14.89 7.77
CA PHE A 78 -2.99 -15.17 7.15
C PHE A 78 -2.62 -13.97 6.26
N ASN A 79 -2.23 -12.88 6.93
CA ASN A 79 -2.16 -11.57 6.32
C ASN A 79 -0.76 -10.95 6.43
N PRO A 80 0.16 -11.23 5.49
CA PRO A 80 1.42 -10.50 5.39
C PRO A 80 1.20 -9.01 5.12
N THR A 81 1.90 -8.15 5.85
CA THR A 81 1.79 -6.68 5.83
C THR A 81 3.17 -6.03 5.67
N GLU A 82 3.25 -4.98 4.85
CA GLU A 82 4.51 -4.30 4.57
C GLU A 82 5.09 -3.60 5.81
N ALA A 83 4.31 -2.74 6.47
CA ALA A 83 4.84 -1.87 7.51
C ALA A 83 5.25 -2.61 8.77
N GLY A 84 4.61 -3.74 9.08
CA GLY A 84 4.83 -4.54 10.29
C GLY A 84 3.54 -5.20 10.78
N SER A 85 3.64 -5.83 11.96
CA SER A 85 2.51 -6.50 12.62
C SER A 85 1.65 -5.51 13.41
N ARG A 86 0.43 -5.91 13.75
CA ARG A 86 -0.44 -5.16 14.67
C ARG A 86 0.23 -4.88 16.01
N SER A 87 1.02 -5.85 16.47
CA SER A 87 1.68 -5.80 17.78
C SER A 87 2.82 -4.77 17.84
N ASP A 88 3.32 -4.32 16.70
CA ASP A 88 4.29 -3.23 16.63
C ASP A 88 3.61 -1.90 17.01
N HIS A 89 2.28 -1.78 16.78
CA HIS A 89 1.44 -0.66 17.21
C HIS A 89 2.09 0.70 16.90
N THR A 90 2.26 1.55 17.91
CA THR A 90 2.92 2.86 17.85
C THR A 90 4.43 2.78 18.14
N GLY A 91 5.00 1.57 18.21
CA GLY A 91 6.39 1.31 18.56
C GLY A 91 7.39 1.85 17.54
N PRO A 92 8.69 1.90 17.90
CA PRO A 92 9.73 2.46 17.05
C PRO A 92 10.31 1.46 16.02
N THR A 93 9.90 0.19 16.06
CA THR A 93 10.47 -0.89 15.25
C THR A 93 9.39 -1.71 14.58
N SER A 94 9.70 -2.21 13.39
CA SER A 94 8.84 -3.13 12.64
C SER A 94 9.20 -4.59 12.89
N SER A 95 8.18 -5.45 12.90
CA SER A 95 8.33 -6.90 12.75
C SER A 95 8.65 -7.31 11.31
N SER A 96 8.31 -6.49 10.30
CA SER A 96 8.73 -6.67 8.91
C SER A 96 10.21 -6.29 8.76
N LEU A 97 10.90 -6.92 7.80
CA LEU A 97 12.32 -6.72 7.59
C LEU A 97 12.58 -5.98 6.27
N LEU A 98 13.14 -4.79 6.34
CA LEU A 98 13.63 -4.07 5.16
C LEU A 98 14.90 -4.75 4.64
N LEU A 99 14.87 -5.19 3.38
CA LEU A 99 15.97 -5.88 2.71
C LEU A 99 16.80 -4.92 1.84
N ALA A 100 16.15 -3.92 1.25
CA ALA A 100 16.81 -2.91 0.44
C ALA A 100 15.97 -1.64 0.37
N LEU A 101 16.65 -0.48 0.27
CA LEU A 101 16.03 0.80 -0.01
C LEU A 101 16.97 1.61 -0.92
N LYS A 102 16.38 2.27 -1.91
CA LYS A 102 17.03 3.31 -2.72
C LYS A 102 16.07 4.48 -2.88
N ALA A 103 16.58 5.68 -2.68
CA ALA A 103 15.85 6.92 -2.91
C ALA A 103 16.74 7.88 -3.68
N ASP A 104 16.25 8.37 -4.82
CA ASP A 104 16.97 9.30 -5.67
C ASP A 104 15.99 10.23 -6.39
N GLY A 105 16.18 11.54 -6.21
CA GLY A 105 15.26 12.56 -6.72
C GLY A 105 13.80 12.31 -6.34
N GLY A 106 12.97 12.01 -7.35
CA GLY A 106 11.55 11.69 -7.21
C GLY A 106 11.23 10.18 -7.23
N VAL A 107 12.22 9.30 -7.08
CA VAL A 107 12.04 7.84 -7.19
C VAL A 107 12.45 7.14 -5.89
N LEU A 108 11.55 6.31 -5.37
CA LEU A 108 11.75 5.43 -4.22
C LEU A 108 11.61 3.98 -4.65
N GLU A 109 12.57 3.14 -4.27
CA GLU A 109 12.53 1.69 -4.48
C GLU A 109 12.80 1.00 -3.14
N THR A 110 11.94 0.05 -2.76
CA THR A 110 12.12 -0.75 -1.54
C THR A 110 11.92 -2.22 -1.82
N ARG A 111 12.55 -3.06 -0.99
CA ARG A 111 12.28 -4.50 -0.92
C ARG A 111 12.17 -4.89 0.55
N SER A 112 11.07 -5.49 0.96
CA SER A 112 10.84 -5.92 2.34
C SER A 112 10.34 -7.36 2.41
N LYS A 113 10.72 -8.06 3.47
CA LYS A 113 10.13 -9.34 3.87
C LYS A 113 9.04 -9.03 4.89
N MET A 114 7.80 -9.33 4.54
CA MET A 114 6.62 -8.90 5.28
C MET A 114 6.43 -9.72 6.56
N ALA A 115 5.99 -9.10 7.65
CA ALA A 115 5.48 -9.79 8.81
C ALA A 115 4.00 -10.13 8.63
N PHE A 116 3.50 -11.13 9.33
CA PHE A 116 2.07 -11.33 9.48
C PHE A 116 1.48 -10.25 10.40
N TRP A 117 0.30 -9.76 10.04
CA TRP A 117 -0.46 -8.80 10.85
C TRP A 117 -0.71 -9.30 12.28
N LEU A 118 -1.07 -10.57 12.40
CA LEU A 118 -1.29 -11.25 13.68
C LEU A 118 -0.08 -12.06 14.10
N LYS A 119 0.25 -12.05 15.38
CA LYS A 119 1.20 -13.02 15.95
C LYS A 119 0.54 -14.41 16.06
N PRO A 120 1.34 -15.50 16.07
CA PRO A 120 0.80 -16.84 16.33
C PRO A 120 -0.03 -16.87 17.62
N GLY A 121 -1.23 -17.44 17.54
CA GLY A 121 -2.16 -17.53 18.66
C GLY A 121 -3.08 -16.30 18.85
N GLU A 122 -2.84 -15.19 18.14
CA GLU A 122 -3.76 -14.05 18.15
C GLU A 122 -5.01 -14.29 17.30
N ARG A 123 -5.99 -13.39 17.42
CA ARG A 123 -7.24 -13.44 16.65
C ARG A 123 -7.50 -12.15 15.89
N SER A 124 -8.17 -12.29 14.76
CA SER A 124 -9.00 -11.24 14.17
C SER A 124 -10.45 -11.70 14.25
N GLY A 125 -11.31 -10.86 14.82
CA GLY A 125 -12.67 -11.25 15.19
C GLY A 125 -12.70 -12.54 16.00
N ARG A 126 -13.39 -13.56 15.47
CA ARG A 126 -13.48 -14.90 16.09
C ARG A 126 -12.41 -15.86 15.58
N ASN A 127 -11.70 -15.52 14.51
CA ASN A 127 -10.83 -16.43 13.79
C ASN A 127 -9.40 -16.37 14.34
N LEU A 128 -8.77 -17.53 14.51
CA LEU A 128 -7.39 -17.65 14.97
C LEU A 128 -6.43 -17.36 13.80
N ALA A 129 -5.33 -16.70 14.10
CA ALA A 129 -4.21 -16.54 13.18
C ALA A 129 -3.73 -17.91 12.67
N LYS A 130 -3.50 -18.03 11.36
CA LYS A 130 -3.10 -19.27 10.69
C LYS A 130 -1.58 -19.42 10.59
N ASN A 131 -0.82 -18.35 10.84
CA ASN A 131 0.64 -18.35 10.84
C ASN A 131 1.23 -18.95 12.12
N THR A 132 2.42 -19.51 11.99
CA THR A 132 3.20 -20.11 13.09
C THR A 132 4.43 -19.28 13.47
N THR A 133 4.77 -18.27 12.68
CA THR A 133 5.85 -17.30 12.91
C THR A 133 5.33 -15.87 12.80
N VAL A 134 6.09 -14.89 13.28
CA VAL A 134 5.76 -13.46 13.10
C VAL A 134 6.19 -12.96 11.71
N LEU A 135 7.43 -13.23 11.32
CA LEU A 135 7.94 -12.90 10.00
C LEU A 135 7.49 -13.96 8.99
N SER A 136 6.92 -13.54 7.86
CA SER A 136 6.52 -14.44 6.75
C SER A 136 7.67 -14.64 5.77
N GLU A 137 7.55 -15.60 4.85
CA GLU A 137 8.47 -15.73 3.70
C GLU A 137 8.05 -14.90 2.48
N HIS A 138 6.99 -14.09 2.60
CA HIS A 138 6.51 -13.23 1.52
C HIS A 138 7.39 -12.01 1.40
N VAL A 139 7.76 -11.67 0.17
CA VAL A 139 8.58 -10.50 -0.14
C VAL A 139 7.77 -9.52 -0.96
N LEU A 140 7.85 -8.23 -0.62
CA LEU A 140 7.29 -7.14 -1.39
C LEU A 140 8.44 -6.33 -1.99
N ALA A 141 8.44 -6.17 -3.31
CA ALA A 141 9.21 -5.14 -3.98
C ALA A 141 8.28 -3.99 -4.35
N LYS A 142 8.70 -2.74 -4.11
CA LYS A 142 7.93 -1.54 -4.41
C LYS A 142 8.79 -0.54 -5.16
N ARG A 143 8.20 0.12 -6.14
CA ARG A 143 8.77 1.30 -6.79
C ARG A 143 7.72 2.39 -6.89
N VAL A 144 8.10 3.60 -6.50
CA VAL A 144 7.26 4.80 -6.57
C VAL A 144 8.04 5.88 -7.29
N MET A 145 7.44 6.47 -8.33
CA MET A 145 7.93 7.67 -8.97
C MET A 145 6.92 8.79 -8.78
N ILE A 146 7.38 9.96 -8.34
CA ILE A 146 6.57 11.19 -8.34
C ILE A 146 6.58 11.75 -9.76
N GLY A 147 5.39 11.87 -10.34
CA GLY A 147 5.17 12.28 -11.71
C GLY A 147 5.02 11.11 -12.66
N PHE A 148 4.12 11.25 -13.62
CA PHE A 148 3.94 10.30 -14.72
C PHE A 148 3.63 11.05 -16.02
N ARG A 149 4.58 11.04 -16.96
CA ARG A 149 4.47 11.77 -18.23
C ARG A 149 4.17 13.26 -17.99
N ASP A 150 3.06 13.76 -18.53
CA ASP A 150 2.53 15.13 -18.41
C ASP A 150 1.77 15.37 -17.09
N LEU A 151 1.73 14.38 -16.19
CA LEU A 151 1.02 14.45 -14.90
C LEU A 151 2.02 14.46 -13.73
N PRO A 152 2.62 15.61 -13.39
CA PRO A 152 3.62 15.71 -12.31
C PRO A 152 3.05 15.39 -10.91
N GLN A 153 1.73 15.48 -10.75
CA GLN A 153 1.01 15.27 -9.50
C GLN A 153 0.55 13.82 -9.26
N VAL A 154 0.90 12.90 -10.17
CA VAL A 154 0.54 11.48 -10.08
C VAL A 154 1.73 10.68 -9.59
N LEU A 155 1.53 9.85 -8.56
CA LEU A 155 2.50 8.81 -8.22
C LEU A 155 2.31 7.63 -9.17
N ASP A 156 3.34 7.26 -9.90
CA ASP A 156 3.43 5.99 -10.62
C ASP A 156 3.96 4.93 -9.64
N TYR A 157 3.05 4.07 -9.18
CA TYR A 157 3.26 3.14 -8.08
C TYR A 157 3.19 1.72 -8.59
N SER A 158 4.26 0.95 -8.45
CA SER A 158 4.28 -0.47 -8.79
C SER A 158 4.74 -1.31 -7.61
N VAL A 159 4.11 -2.47 -7.46
CA VAL A 159 4.48 -3.47 -6.45
C VAL A 159 4.54 -4.85 -7.07
N THR A 160 5.41 -5.68 -6.53
CA THR A 160 5.49 -7.10 -6.81
C THR A 160 5.50 -7.85 -5.50
N PHE A 161 4.50 -8.71 -5.31
CA PHE A 161 4.45 -9.69 -4.23
C PHE A 161 5.10 -10.99 -4.71
N THR A 162 6.08 -11.49 -3.98
CA THR A 162 6.67 -12.81 -4.23
C THR A 162 6.10 -13.81 -3.22
N LEU A 163 5.28 -14.75 -3.70
CA LEU A 163 4.77 -15.86 -2.91
C LEU A 163 5.84 -16.95 -2.74
N PRO A 164 6.06 -17.48 -1.53
CA PRO A 164 7.09 -18.47 -1.27
C PRO A 164 6.70 -19.87 -1.77
N ALA A 165 7.69 -20.63 -2.27
CA ALA A 165 7.48 -21.97 -2.84
C ALA A 165 7.00 -23.04 -1.83
N GLY A 166 7.20 -22.80 -0.53
CA GLY A 166 6.80 -23.73 0.53
C GLY A 166 5.35 -23.63 0.97
N GLU A 167 4.60 -22.64 0.47
CA GLU A 167 3.21 -22.41 0.83
C GLU A 167 2.26 -22.87 -0.28
N LYS A 168 1.05 -23.29 0.10
CA LYS A 168 0.01 -23.72 -0.83
C LYS A 168 -1.27 -22.92 -0.60
N HIS A 169 -1.75 -22.29 -1.67
CA HIS A 169 -2.92 -21.42 -1.64
C HIS A 169 -3.81 -21.70 -2.84
N THR A 170 -5.12 -21.60 -2.66
CA THR A 170 -6.12 -21.63 -3.75
C THR A 170 -6.85 -20.29 -3.90
N ALA A 171 -6.73 -19.41 -2.90
CA ALA A 171 -7.24 -18.05 -2.95
C ALA A 171 -6.27 -17.07 -2.27
N ALA A 172 -6.06 -15.93 -2.92
CA ALA A 172 -5.29 -14.80 -2.42
C ALA A 172 -6.00 -13.48 -2.74
N THR A 173 -5.99 -12.56 -1.77
CA THR A 173 -6.33 -11.16 -1.97
C THR A 173 -5.07 -10.34 -1.76
N PHE A 174 -4.62 -9.64 -2.79
CA PHE A 174 -3.53 -8.67 -2.71
C PHE A 174 -4.13 -7.29 -2.53
N GLU A 175 -3.98 -6.70 -1.34
CA GLU A 175 -4.16 -5.26 -1.13
C GLU A 175 -2.91 -4.57 -1.67
N ALA A 176 -2.87 -4.40 -3.00
CA ALA A 176 -1.70 -3.88 -3.70
C ALA A 176 -1.32 -2.48 -3.22
N LEU A 177 -2.31 -1.67 -2.85
CA LEU A 177 -2.06 -0.41 -2.17
C LEU A 177 -3.26 -0.01 -1.31
N THR A 178 -2.97 0.47 -0.11
CA THR A 178 -3.92 1.20 0.72
C THR A 178 -3.33 2.50 1.21
N GLY A 179 -4.18 3.53 1.34
CA GLY A 179 -3.83 4.78 1.98
C GLY A 179 -4.84 5.13 3.08
N TYR A 180 -4.33 5.36 4.28
CA TYR A 180 -5.10 5.87 5.41
C TYR A 180 -4.87 7.38 5.52
N MET A 181 -5.93 8.16 5.34
CA MET A 181 -5.89 9.62 5.43
C MET A 181 -6.53 10.11 6.72
N PRO A 182 -6.10 11.27 7.25
CA PRO A 182 -6.80 11.95 8.33
C PRO A 182 -8.29 12.14 8.00
N GLY A 183 -9.15 12.12 9.02
CA GLY A 183 -10.61 12.11 8.86
C GLY A 183 -11.21 13.39 8.25
N ASP A 184 -10.40 14.43 8.03
CA ASP A 184 -10.81 15.65 7.33
C ASP A 184 -10.84 15.49 5.80
N PHE A 185 -10.31 14.40 5.25
CA PHE A 185 -10.65 13.91 3.90
C PHE A 185 -12.07 13.33 3.91
N SER A 186 -13.05 14.19 4.15
CA SER A 186 -14.44 13.86 4.50
C SER A 186 -15.30 13.46 3.30
N ARG A 187 -14.93 13.88 2.07
CA ARG A 187 -15.71 13.63 0.86
C ARG A 187 -15.24 12.36 0.18
N PHE A 188 -16.15 11.40 0.07
CA PHE A 188 -15.92 10.12 -0.57
C PHE A 188 -16.54 10.18 -1.96
N LEU A 189 -15.72 10.01 -2.98
CA LEU A 189 -16.13 10.14 -4.37
C LEU A 189 -15.68 8.92 -5.16
N VAL A 190 -16.44 8.62 -6.20
CA VAL A 190 -16.08 7.66 -7.23
C VAL A 190 -15.97 8.40 -8.56
N TYR A 191 -14.89 8.14 -9.30
CA TYR A 191 -14.69 8.69 -10.63
C TYR A 191 -15.46 7.86 -11.65
N ASP A 192 -16.34 8.51 -12.39
CA ASP A 192 -17.08 7.92 -13.50
C ASP A 192 -16.36 8.21 -14.83
N PRO A 193 -15.78 7.19 -15.50
CA PRO A 193 -15.07 7.38 -16.75
C PRO A 193 -15.97 7.78 -17.93
N ALA A 194 -17.27 7.49 -17.87
CA ALA A 194 -18.19 7.82 -18.97
C ALA A 194 -18.48 9.32 -19.01
N SER A 195 -18.78 9.91 -17.86
CA SER A 195 -19.01 11.35 -17.73
C SER A 195 -17.73 12.16 -17.52
N LYS A 196 -16.60 11.50 -17.21
CA LYS A 196 -15.34 12.12 -16.77
C LYS A 196 -15.52 13.03 -15.54
N THR A 197 -16.42 12.65 -14.63
CA THR A 197 -16.71 13.40 -13.40
C THR A 197 -16.55 12.55 -12.15
N ALA A 198 -16.40 13.21 -11.01
CA ALA A 198 -16.50 12.56 -9.71
C ALA A 198 -17.89 12.73 -9.12
N ARG A 199 -18.48 11.64 -8.63
CA ARG A 199 -19.77 11.67 -7.94
C ARG A 199 -19.65 11.15 -6.50
N PRO A 200 -20.46 11.65 -5.56
CA PRO A 200 -20.48 11.13 -4.20
C PRO A 200 -20.76 9.64 -4.10
N ILE A 201 -20.14 9.00 -3.11
CA ILE A 201 -20.42 7.64 -2.69
C ILE A 201 -20.45 7.57 -1.17
N GLY A 202 -21.21 6.65 -0.58
CA GLY A 202 -21.23 6.46 0.87
C GLY A 202 -19.85 6.06 1.41
N ALA A 203 -19.57 6.42 2.66
CA ALA A 203 -18.26 6.24 3.31
C ALA A 203 -17.84 4.77 3.55
N GLY A 204 -18.73 3.80 3.26
CA GLY A 204 -18.48 2.38 3.44
C GLY A 204 -18.82 1.88 4.84
N PRO A 205 -18.37 0.66 5.20
CA PRO A 205 -17.44 -0.18 4.43
C PRO A 205 -18.04 -0.68 3.11
N GLY A 206 -17.20 -0.89 2.09
CA GLY A 206 -17.61 -1.56 0.86
C GLY A 206 -16.62 -1.43 -0.26
N GLU A 207 -16.66 -2.37 -1.20
CA GLU A 207 -15.84 -2.39 -2.41
C GLU A 207 -16.68 -2.09 -3.66
N GLN A 208 -16.05 -1.52 -4.68
CA GLN A 208 -16.67 -1.22 -5.97
C GLN A 208 -15.61 -1.15 -7.09
N PRO A 209 -15.99 -1.20 -8.38
CA PRO A 209 -15.04 -1.45 -9.49
C PRO A 209 -14.37 -0.20 -10.10
N LEU A 210 -14.73 1.02 -9.70
CA LEU A 210 -14.25 2.26 -10.28
C LEU A 210 -13.20 2.95 -9.39
N ALA A 211 -12.43 3.89 -9.93
CA ALA A 211 -11.44 4.63 -9.14
C ALA A 211 -12.11 5.44 -8.02
N LEU A 212 -11.47 5.49 -6.85
CA LEU A 212 -11.92 6.29 -5.71
C LEU A 212 -11.12 7.59 -5.59
N ILE A 213 -11.76 8.62 -5.07
CA ILE A 213 -11.14 9.89 -4.68
C ILE A 213 -11.66 10.28 -3.32
N PHE A 214 -10.76 10.51 -2.37
CA PHE A 214 -11.12 11.15 -1.10
C PHE A 214 -10.59 12.57 -1.10
N SER A 215 -11.40 13.53 -0.66
CA SER A 215 -11.01 14.93 -0.60
C SER A 215 -11.46 15.61 0.69
N THR A 216 -10.76 16.68 1.05
CA THR A 216 -11.24 17.62 2.07
C THR A 216 -12.56 18.22 1.64
N GLU A 217 -13.37 18.69 2.59
CA GLU A 217 -14.68 19.30 2.31
C GLU A 217 -14.63 20.37 1.20
N SER A 218 -13.67 21.28 1.29
CA SER A 218 -13.44 22.35 0.30
C SER A 218 -12.95 21.87 -1.06
N GLY A 219 -12.51 20.61 -1.18
CA GLY A 219 -11.83 20.09 -2.37
C GLY A 219 -10.41 20.63 -2.57
N SER A 220 -9.83 21.37 -1.62
CA SER A 220 -8.47 21.91 -1.76
C SER A 220 -7.38 20.84 -1.72
N HIS A 221 -7.66 19.69 -1.09
CA HIS A 221 -6.76 18.55 -1.06
C HIS A 221 -7.56 17.27 -1.35
N ALA A 222 -7.05 16.48 -2.27
CA ALA A 222 -7.65 15.22 -2.71
C ALA A 222 -6.55 14.22 -3.06
N MET A 223 -6.83 12.96 -2.77
CA MET A 223 -6.01 11.82 -3.20
C MET A 223 -6.91 10.77 -3.83
N GLY A 224 -6.56 10.37 -5.05
CA GLY A 224 -7.25 9.32 -5.78
C GLY A 224 -6.43 8.04 -5.88
N ILE A 225 -7.08 6.98 -6.32
CA ILE A 225 -6.43 5.71 -6.65
C ILE A 225 -7.05 5.12 -7.90
N TYR A 226 -6.19 4.71 -8.83
CA TYR A 226 -6.59 4.05 -10.07
C TYR A 226 -5.54 3.02 -10.48
N SER A 227 -5.96 1.86 -10.93
CA SER A 227 -5.11 0.88 -11.58
C SER A 227 -5.59 0.64 -13.02
N PRO A 228 -4.68 0.59 -14.01
CA PRO A 228 -4.99 0.10 -15.35
C PRO A 228 -5.24 -1.41 -15.40
N GLU A 229 -4.82 -2.15 -14.37
CA GLU A 229 -4.92 -3.60 -14.33
C GLU A 229 -6.39 -4.05 -14.30
N PRO A 230 -6.73 -5.14 -15.00
CA PRO A 230 -8.09 -5.64 -15.01
C PRO A 230 -8.49 -6.14 -13.61
N LYS A 231 -9.78 -6.04 -13.30
CA LYS A 231 -10.40 -6.57 -12.07
C LYS A 231 -9.87 -5.95 -10.75
N ALA A 232 -9.30 -4.74 -10.82
CA ALA A 232 -9.03 -3.96 -9.62
C ALA A 232 -10.34 -3.68 -8.85
N GLY A 233 -10.35 -4.01 -7.55
CA GLY A 233 -11.41 -3.65 -6.62
C GLY A 233 -11.00 -2.47 -5.76
N TYR A 234 -11.91 -1.55 -5.49
CA TYR A 234 -11.63 -0.36 -4.68
C TYR A 234 -12.53 -0.30 -3.46
N GLY A 235 -11.94 -0.51 -2.29
CA GLY A 235 -12.62 -0.44 -1.00
C GLY A 235 -12.55 0.96 -0.40
N ARG A 236 -13.56 1.29 0.41
CA ARG A 236 -13.67 2.55 1.15
C ARG A 236 -14.15 2.29 2.57
N PHE A 237 -13.53 2.98 3.53
CA PHE A 237 -13.80 2.78 4.94
C PHE A 237 -13.66 4.10 5.71
N ARG A 238 -14.44 4.23 6.78
CA ARG A 238 -14.32 5.27 7.79
C ARG A 238 -14.21 4.61 9.16
N PHE A 239 -13.17 4.97 9.90
CA PHE A 239 -12.92 4.49 11.25
C PHE A 239 -13.15 5.66 12.21
N GLY A 240 -14.35 5.69 12.80
CA GLY A 240 -14.81 6.79 13.64
C GLY A 240 -13.91 7.06 14.86
N PRO A 241 -13.61 6.05 15.70
CA PRO A 241 -12.78 6.22 16.89
C PRO A 241 -11.38 6.74 16.59
N GLU A 242 -10.75 6.22 15.53
CA GLU A 242 -9.40 6.56 15.10
C GLU A 242 -9.35 7.85 14.28
N ARG A 243 -10.51 8.40 13.91
CA ARG A 243 -10.66 9.61 13.08
C ARG A 243 -9.88 9.53 11.77
N VAL A 244 -9.87 8.35 11.14
CA VAL A 244 -9.13 8.06 9.91
C VAL A 244 -10.07 7.49 8.85
N VAL A 245 -9.76 7.73 7.58
CA VAL A 245 -10.47 7.17 6.43
C VAL A 245 -9.50 6.39 5.56
N LYS A 246 -9.97 5.32 4.91
CA LYS A 246 -9.12 4.43 4.11
C LYS A 246 -9.74 4.19 2.75
N TRP A 247 -8.94 4.30 1.69
CA TRP A 247 -9.20 3.55 0.47
C TRP A 247 -8.16 2.45 0.30
N ASN A 248 -8.53 1.42 -0.44
CA ASN A 248 -7.58 0.42 -0.92
C ASN A 248 -7.83 0.09 -2.40
N CYS A 249 -6.84 -0.50 -3.05
CA CYS A 249 -6.93 -1.13 -4.35
C CYS A 249 -6.50 -2.59 -4.18
N VAL A 250 -7.41 -3.51 -4.48
CA VAL A 250 -7.25 -4.95 -4.23
C VAL A 250 -7.36 -5.76 -5.52
N PHE A 251 -6.65 -6.87 -5.57
CA PHE A 251 -6.71 -7.87 -6.63
C PHE A 251 -6.95 -9.24 -6.02
N ARG A 252 -7.87 -10.01 -6.62
CA ARG A 252 -8.20 -11.36 -6.16
C ARG A 252 -7.76 -12.39 -7.18
N VAL A 253 -6.97 -13.33 -6.70
CA VAL A 253 -6.51 -14.49 -7.46
C VAL A 253 -7.13 -15.72 -6.81
N ALA A 254 -7.71 -16.58 -7.64
CA ALA A 254 -8.24 -17.86 -7.19
C ALA A 254 -7.95 -18.90 -8.26
N ASP A 255 -7.43 -20.05 -7.81
CA ASP A 255 -7.17 -21.21 -8.65
C ASP A 255 -7.43 -22.48 -7.80
N PRO A 256 -8.46 -23.29 -8.15
CA PRO A 256 -8.74 -24.54 -7.46
C PRO A 256 -7.59 -25.55 -7.48
N GLU A 257 -6.72 -25.50 -8.49
CA GLU A 257 -5.56 -26.40 -8.62
C GLU A 257 -4.35 -25.91 -7.81
N GLY A 258 -4.38 -24.65 -7.38
CA GLY A 258 -3.36 -24.01 -6.57
C GLY A 258 -2.74 -22.81 -7.28
N ILE A 259 -2.60 -21.72 -6.55
CA ILE A 259 -1.89 -20.52 -6.98
C ILE A 259 -0.39 -20.84 -6.99
N PRO A 260 0.33 -20.66 -8.11
CA PRO A 260 1.74 -20.95 -8.17
C PRO A 260 2.55 -19.98 -7.30
N PRO A 261 3.68 -20.40 -6.72
CA PRO A 261 4.61 -19.49 -6.09
C PRO A 261 5.26 -18.58 -7.14
N GLY A 262 5.83 -17.46 -6.70
CA GLY A 262 6.47 -16.47 -7.56
C GLY A 262 5.78 -15.11 -7.53
N ASP A 263 6.01 -14.34 -8.58
CA ASP A 263 5.76 -12.90 -8.60
C ASP A 263 4.36 -12.54 -9.12
N PHE A 264 3.67 -11.70 -8.33
CA PHE A 264 2.39 -11.08 -8.66
C PHE A 264 2.59 -9.56 -8.65
N SER A 265 2.62 -8.97 -9.84
CA SER A 265 2.89 -7.54 -10.02
C SER A 265 1.62 -6.74 -10.31
N TYR A 266 1.53 -5.56 -9.70
CA TYR A 266 0.42 -4.63 -9.87
C TYR A 266 0.95 -3.21 -10.04
N ARG A 267 0.31 -2.45 -10.93
CA ARG A 267 0.58 -1.02 -11.12
C ARG A 267 -0.63 -0.20 -10.75
N MET A 268 -0.40 0.91 -10.07
CA MET A 268 -1.41 1.86 -9.64
C MET A 268 -0.89 3.28 -9.86
N PHE A 269 -1.82 4.20 -9.99
CA PHE A 269 -1.61 5.63 -10.09
C PHE A 269 -2.33 6.31 -8.93
N VAL A 270 -1.59 7.15 -8.21
CA VAL A 270 -2.12 7.93 -7.08
C VAL A 270 -2.04 9.41 -7.44
N PRO A 271 -3.08 9.99 -8.06
CA PRO A 271 -3.18 11.43 -8.24
C PRO A 271 -3.36 12.15 -6.90
N VAL A 272 -2.60 13.23 -6.68
CA VAL A 272 -2.65 14.09 -5.49
C VAL A 272 -2.77 15.54 -5.93
N GLY A 273 -3.59 16.34 -5.28
CA GLY A 273 -3.73 17.77 -5.60
C GLY A 273 -5.04 18.35 -5.08
N THR A 274 -5.60 19.34 -5.76
CA THR A 274 -7.01 19.70 -5.57
C THR A 274 -7.92 18.61 -6.12
N LEU A 275 -9.21 18.64 -5.77
CA LEU A 275 -10.19 17.70 -6.33
C LEU A 275 -10.22 17.78 -7.87
N ASP A 276 -10.16 18.98 -8.44
CA ASP A 276 -10.18 19.17 -9.89
C ASP A 276 -8.91 18.60 -10.53
N ASP A 277 -7.74 18.80 -9.91
CA ASP A 277 -6.48 18.21 -10.38
C ASP A 277 -6.56 16.68 -10.43
N VAL A 278 -7.15 16.07 -9.40
CA VAL A 278 -7.29 14.61 -9.30
C VAL A 278 -8.27 14.07 -10.33
N VAL A 279 -9.41 14.73 -10.54
CA VAL A 279 -10.40 14.34 -11.56
C VAL A 279 -9.79 14.45 -12.96
N ALA A 280 -9.09 15.56 -13.25
CA ALA A 280 -8.41 15.76 -14.52
C ALA A 280 -7.31 14.71 -14.76
N ALA A 281 -6.52 14.39 -13.73
CA ALA A 281 -5.50 13.35 -13.82
C ALA A 281 -6.10 11.97 -14.11
N LEU A 282 -7.19 11.59 -13.45
CA LEU A 282 -7.88 10.32 -13.70
C LEU A 282 -8.47 10.23 -15.11
N ALA A 283 -9.01 11.34 -15.63
CA ALA A 283 -9.44 11.42 -17.01
C ALA A 283 -8.27 11.21 -17.98
N ARG A 284 -7.17 11.92 -17.74
CA ARG A 284 -5.98 11.84 -18.59
C ARG A 284 -5.33 10.46 -18.58
N LEU A 285 -5.17 9.83 -17.40
CA LEU A 285 -4.57 8.50 -17.26
C LEU A 285 -5.28 7.46 -18.15
N ARG A 286 -6.61 7.53 -18.29
CA ARG A 286 -7.39 6.58 -19.09
C ARG A 286 -7.27 6.77 -20.59
N GLU A 287 -6.80 7.94 -21.03
CA GLU A 287 -6.53 8.24 -22.45
C GLU A 287 -5.11 7.85 -22.85
N LEU A 288 -4.22 7.70 -21.88
CA LEU A 288 -2.83 7.34 -22.12
C LEU A 288 -2.73 5.83 -22.43
N PRO A 289 -1.86 5.41 -23.36
CA PRO A 289 -1.50 4.00 -23.48
C PRO A 289 -0.72 3.60 -22.22
N LEU A 290 -1.36 2.90 -21.29
CA LEU A 290 -0.77 2.49 -20.02
C LEU A 290 -0.05 1.13 -20.10
N ASN A 291 -0.17 0.45 -21.24
CA ASN A 291 0.58 -0.76 -21.55
C ASN A 291 2.02 -0.38 -21.93
N GLY A 292 2.93 -0.57 -20.98
CA GLY A 292 4.36 -0.42 -21.16
C GLY A 292 5.06 -0.99 -19.94
N LYS A 293 5.56 -2.22 -20.07
CA LYS A 293 6.75 -2.66 -19.36
C LYS A 293 7.95 -1.95 -19.97
#